data_AF-A0A7X9FE65-F1
#
_entry.id   AF-A0A7X9FE65-F1
#
_cell.length_a   1.000
_cell.length_b   1.000
_cell.length_c   1.000
_cell.angle_alpha   90.00
_cell.angle_beta   90.00
_cell.angle_gamma   90.00
#
_symmetry.space_group_name_H-M   'P 1'
#
loop_
_entity.id
_entity.type
_entity.pdbx_description
1 polymer ?
#
loop_
_entity_poly.entity_id
_entity_poly.type
_entity_poly.pdbx_seq_one_letter_code
_entity_poly.pdbx_strand_id
1 'polypeptide(L)'
;MKTPALLPDGIIIPSAGAFIADVDRRLEELLTAAGVDPSTLADIAISVSELVNNAIVHGNRRDPAKTVTVHIAAAADEVRVSVNDQGNGFDPEAIPNPIDDKNLLREVGRG
;
A
#
# COMPACT_ATOMS: atom_id res chain seq x y z
N MET A 1 7.95 18.31 9.58
CA MET A 1 7.24 17.14 9.02
C MET A 1 8.30 16.21 8.45
N LYS A 2 8.21 14.88 8.66
CA LYS A 2 9.06 13.95 7.90
C LYS A 2 8.75 14.12 6.41
N THR A 3 9.74 14.02 5.53
CA THR A 3 9.57 14.06 4.08
C THR A 3 9.67 12.65 3.51
N PRO A 4 9.07 12.37 2.35
CA PRO A 4 9.31 11.11 1.64
C PRO A 4 10.80 10.89 1.38
N ALA A 5 11.25 9.65 1.50
CA ALA A 5 12.62 9.23 1.18
C ALA A 5 12.56 8.11 0.13
N LEU A 6 13.21 8.34 -1.02
CA LEU A 6 13.28 7.34 -2.08
C LEU A 6 14.27 6.24 -1.71
N LEU A 7 13.89 4.99 -1.96
CA LEU A 7 14.75 3.82 -1.89
C LEU A 7 15.04 3.33 -3.31
N PRO A 8 16.16 2.63 -3.58
CA PRO A 8 16.43 2.06 -4.90
C PRO A 8 15.27 1.23 -5.45
N ASP A 9 14.63 0.47 -4.56
CA ASP A 9 13.53 -0.45 -4.82
C ASP A 9 12.20 0.02 -4.19
N GLY A 10 12.03 1.31 -3.90
CA GLY A 10 10.82 1.74 -3.18
C GLY A 10 10.79 3.16 -2.68
N ILE A 11 10.02 3.39 -1.62
CA ILE A 11 9.85 4.68 -0.95
C ILE A 11 9.42 4.51 0.51
N ILE A 12 9.88 5.42 1.37
CA ILE A 12 9.39 5.60 2.74
C ILE A 12 8.60 6.90 2.77
N ILE A 13 7.35 6.85 3.22
CA ILE A 13 6.51 8.04 3.38
C ILE A 13 6.11 8.26 4.85
N PRO A 14 5.89 9.52 5.27
CA PRO A 14 5.19 9.78 6.53
C PRO A 14 3.80 9.16 6.53
N SER A 15 3.30 8.76 7.70
CA SER A 15 1.97 8.16 7.85
C SER A 15 0.82 9.16 7.71
N ALA A 16 0.67 9.77 6.53
CA ALA A 16 -0.39 10.72 6.19
C ALA A 16 -0.81 10.58 4.73
N GLY A 17 -2.12 10.67 4.46
CA GLY A 17 -2.69 10.46 3.12
C GLY A 17 -2.18 11.43 2.04
N ALA A 18 -1.64 12.59 2.43
CA ALA A 18 -1.04 13.56 1.52
C ALA A 18 0.16 13.01 0.72
N PHE A 19 0.78 11.90 1.18
CA PHE A 19 1.95 11.29 0.54
C PHE A 19 1.62 10.04 -0.28
N ILE A 20 0.34 9.67 -0.44
CA ILE A 20 -0.05 8.52 -1.27
C ILE A 20 0.34 8.77 -2.74
N ALA A 21 0.14 9.99 -3.25
CA ALA A 21 0.55 10.36 -4.60
C ALA A 21 2.07 10.22 -4.84
N ASP A 22 2.90 10.33 -3.80
CA ASP A 22 4.33 10.07 -3.92
C ASP A 22 4.65 8.58 -4.11
N VAL A 23 3.83 7.70 -3.52
CA VAL A 23 3.92 6.25 -3.74
C VAL A 23 3.51 5.90 -5.16
N ASP A 24 2.36 6.42 -5.64
CA ASP A 24 1.89 6.17 -6.99
C ASP A 24 2.94 6.59 -8.03
N ARG A 25 3.51 7.78 -7.88
CA ARG A 25 4.58 8.27 -8.75
C ARG A 25 5.82 7.38 -8.72
N ARG A 26 6.21 6.85 -7.55
CA ARG A 26 7.37 5.95 -7.44
C ARG A 26 7.07 4.58 -8.07
N LEU A 27 5.86 4.09 -7.89
CA LEU A 27 5.38 2.84 -8.49
C LEU A 27 5.38 2.94 -10.02
N GLU A 28 4.81 4.02 -10.56
CA GLU A 28 4.81 4.32 -11.99
C GLU A 28 6.22 4.33 -12.57
N GLU A 29 7.16 5.03 -11.91
CA GLU A 29 8.55 5.11 -12.33
C GLU A 29 9.21 3.72 -12.43
N LEU A 30 9.11 2.92 -11.35
CA LEU A 30 9.78 1.62 -11.26
C LEU A 30 9.16 0.57 -12.18
N LEU A 31 7.83 0.51 -12.27
CA LEU A 31 7.13 -0.49 -13.09
C LEU A 31 7.20 -0.16 -14.58
N THR A 32 7.16 1.13 -14.95
CA THR A 32 7.40 1.54 -16.34
C THR A 32 8.82 1.19 -16.77
N ALA A 33 9.82 1.44 -15.92
CA ALA A 33 11.21 1.07 -16.19
C ALA A 33 11.40 -0.46 -16.33
N ALA A 34 10.57 -1.25 -15.64
CA ALA A 34 10.54 -2.70 -15.76
C ALA A 34 9.75 -3.22 -16.98
N GLY A 35 9.08 -2.34 -17.73
CA GLY A 35 8.31 -2.72 -18.93
C GLY A 35 6.93 -3.31 -18.63
N VAL A 36 6.37 -3.06 -17.45
CA VAL A 36 4.99 -3.45 -17.12
C VAL A 36 4.01 -2.67 -18.00
N ASP A 37 2.99 -3.34 -18.52
CA ASP A 37 2.01 -2.68 -19.39
C ASP A 37 1.17 -1.64 -18.60
N PRO A 38 0.72 -0.56 -19.24
CA PRO A 38 0.01 0.52 -18.55
C PRO A 38 -1.30 0.09 -17.85
N SER A 39 -2.01 -0.91 -18.38
CA SER A 39 -3.25 -1.41 -17.75
C SER A 39 -2.95 -2.16 -16.46
N THR A 40 -1.99 -3.09 -16.47
CA THR A 40 -1.55 -3.80 -15.27
C THR A 40 -0.97 -2.83 -14.24
N LEU A 41 -0.23 -1.81 -14.68
CA LEU A 41 0.28 -0.77 -13.79
C LEU A 41 -0.86 -0.04 -13.06
N ALA A 42 -1.91 0.35 -13.79
CA ALA A 42 -3.07 1.02 -13.19
C ALA A 42 -3.78 0.14 -12.16
N ASP A 43 -3.95 -1.16 -12.45
CA ASP A 43 -4.55 -2.12 -11.51
C ASP A 43 -3.69 -2.31 -10.24
N ILE A 44 -2.36 -2.36 -10.40
CA ILE A 44 -1.42 -2.43 -9.27
C ILE A 44 -1.49 -1.13 -8.46
N ALA A 45 -1.53 0.04 -9.10
CA ALA A 45 -1.56 1.33 -8.42
C ALA A 45 -2.78 1.47 -7.50
N ILE A 46 -3.96 1.06 -7.97
CA ILE A 46 -5.19 1.03 -7.15
C ILE A 46 -4.97 0.14 -5.91
N SER A 47 -4.44 -1.07 -6.11
CA SER A 47 -4.22 -2.03 -5.03
C SER A 47 -3.20 -1.52 -4.01
N VAL A 48 -2.10 -0.93 -4.47
CA VAL A 48 -1.05 -0.38 -3.61
C VAL A 48 -1.54 0.84 -2.84
N SER A 49 -2.32 1.72 -3.47
CA SER A 49 -2.95 2.87 -2.81
C SER A 49 -3.86 2.45 -1.66
N GLU A 50 -4.69 1.41 -1.85
CA GLU A 50 -5.53 0.86 -0.78
C GLU A 50 -4.69 0.24 0.36
N LEU A 51 -3.65 -0.53 0.03
CA LEU A 51 -2.75 -1.12 1.04
C LEU A 51 -2.03 -0.03 1.86
N VAL A 52 -1.54 1.02 1.20
CA VAL A 52 -0.88 2.15 1.87
C VAL A 52 -1.87 2.92 2.73
N ASN A 53 -3.09 3.14 2.24
CA ASN A 53 -4.14 3.79 3.03
C ASN A 53 -4.49 2.95 4.28
N ASN A 54 -4.57 1.62 4.15
CA ASN A 54 -4.79 0.72 5.28
C ASN A 54 -3.64 0.78 6.29
N ALA A 55 -2.39 0.77 5.82
CA ALA A 55 -1.20 0.96 6.64
C ALA A 55 -1.23 2.30 7.40
N ILE A 56 -1.65 3.39 6.76
CA ILE A 56 -1.76 4.73 7.38
C ILE A 56 -2.89 4.77 8.41
N VAL A 57 -4.10 4.34 8.02
CA VAL A 57 -5.33 4.53 8.80
C VAL A 57 -5.45 3.48 9.90
N HIS A 58 -5.23 2.21 9.58
CA HIS A 58 -5.46 1.09 10.50
C HIS A 58 -4.19 0.68 11.24
N GLY A 59 -3.07 0.51 10.53
CA GLY A 59 -1.78 0.13 11.13
C GLY A 59 -1.22 1.23 12.03
N ASN A 60 -0.86 2.36 11.42
CA ASN A 60 -0.23 3.49 12.10
C ASN A 60 -1.21 4.42 12.82
N ARG A 61 -2.53 4.27 12.63
CA ARG A 61 -3.57 5.12 13.25
C ARG A 61 -3.37 6.61 12.98
N ARG A 62 -2.88 6.95 11.79
CA ARG A 62 -2.54 8.31 11.35
C ARG A 62 -1.55 9.04 12.27
N ASP A 63 -0.70 8.30 12.98
CA ASP A 63 0.33 8.88 13.84
C ASP A 63 1.43 9.55 12.97
N PRO A 64 1.57 10.89 13.00
CA PRO A 64 2.52 11.60 12.17
C PRO A 64 3.99 11.34 12.55
N ALA A 65 4.25 10.69 13.69
CA ALA A 65 5.59 10.25 14.07
C ALA A 65 6.01 8.95 13.35
N LYS A 66 5.05 8.19 12.79
CA LYS A 66 5.28 6.92 12.10
C LYS A 66 5.42 7.09 10.60
N THR A 67 5.92 6.04 9.95
CA THR A 67 6.14 5.95 8.50
C THR A 67 5.52 4.69 7.94
N VAL A 68 5.25 4.70 6.63
CA VAL A 68 4.94 3.51 5.84
C VAL A 68 6.09 3.32 4.85
N THR A 69 6.58 2.08 4.75
CA THR A 69 7.62 1.71 3.79
C THR A 69 7.00 0.86 2.69
N VAL A 70 7.28 1.20 1.44
CA VAL A 70 6.80 0.48 0.26
C VAL A 70 8.01 0.01 -0.54
N HIS A 71 8.16 -1.31 -0.68
CA HIS A 71 9.14 -1.94 -1.57
C HIS A 71 8.44 -2.47 -2.81
N ILE A 72 9.07 -2.31 -3.97
CA ILE A 72 8.58 -2.64 -5.30
C ILE A 72 9.70 -3.37 -6.02
N ALA A 73 9.45 -4.63 -6.38
CA ALA A 73 10.34 -5.43 -7.19
C ALA A 73 9.57 -5.99 -8.39
N ALA A 74 10.16 -5.90 -9.57
CA ALA A 74 9.63 -6.52 -10.78
C ALA A 74 10.63 -7.56 -11.31
N ALA A 75 10.13 -8.75 -11.57
CA ALA A 75 10.81 -9.84 -12.27
C ALA A 75 10.14 -10.07 -13.64
N ALA A 76 10.63 -11.03 -14.42
CA ALA A 76 10.12 -11.29 -15.77
C ALA A 76 8.63 -11.69 -15.80
N ASP A 77 8.12 -12.31 -14.73
CA ASP A 77 6.77 -12.88 -14.63
C ASP A 77 6.01 -12.50 -13.35
N GLU A 78 6.61 -11.70 -12.46
CA GLU A 78 6.01 -11.31 -11.17
C GLU A 78 6.33 -9.84 -10.85
N VAL A 79 5.33 -9.13 -10.33
CA VAL A 79 5.53 -7.88 -9.59
C VAL A 79 5.25 -8.16 -8.12
N ARG A 80 6.22 -7.83 -7.27
CA ARG A 80 6.09 -7.92 -5.81
C ARG A 80 6.09 -6.53 -5.22
N VAL A 81 5.00 -6.20 -4.52
CA VAL A 81 4.91 -4.99 -3.70
C VAL A 81 4.75 -5.39 -2.25
N SER A 82 5.56 -4.79 -1.36
CA SER A 82 5.46 -4.99 0.08
C SER A 82 5.22 -3.66 0.76
N VAL A 83 4.14 -3.56 1.53
CA VAL A 83 3.76 -2.38 2.32
C VAL A 83 3.94 -2.72 3.79
N ASN A 84 4.76 -1.94 4.50
CA ASN A 84 5.05 -2.15 5.91
C ASN A 84 4.73 -0.89 6.73
N ASP A 85 3.81 -1.02 7.69
CA ASP A 85 3.55 -0.02 8.73
C ASP A 85 4.26 -0.34 10.05
N GLN A 86 4.02 0.48 11.07
CA GLN A 86 4.59 0.38 12.41
C GLN A 86 3.48 0.22 13.47
N GLY A 87 2.34 -0.33 13.07
CA GLY A 87 1.23 -0.72 13.91
C GLY A 87 1.51 -2.02 14.67
N ASN A 88 0.56 -2.40 15.52
CA ASN A 88 0.65 -3.63 16.31
C ASN A 88 0.12 -4.87 15.53
N GLY A 89 -0.20 -4.70 14.25
CA GLY A 89 -0.90 -5.71 13.45
C GLY A 89 -2.35 -5.93 13.88
N PHE A 90 -2.91 -7.04 13.39
CA PHE A 90 -4.25 -7.53 13.71
C PHE A 90 -4.20 -9.05 13.84
N ASP A 91 -5.23 -9.62 14.46
CA ASP A 91 -5.43 -11.07 14.51
C ASP A 91 -6.19 -11.52 13.25
N PRO A 92 -5.57 -12.32 12.36
CA PRO A 92 -6.22 -12.80 11.14
C PRO A 92 -7.44 -13.68 11.42
N GLU A 93 -7.45 -14.42 12.55
CA GLU A 93 -8.58 -15.30 12.90
C GLU A 93 -9.81 -14.52 13.38
N ALA A 94 -9.61 -13.27 13.79
CA ALA A 94 -10.67 -12.37 14.21
C ALA A 94 -11.29 -11.56 13.06
N ILE A 95 -10.78 -11.69 11.82
CA ILE A 95 -11.33 -10.99 10.65
C ILE A 95 -12.63 -11.68 10.21
N PRO A 96 -13.77 -10.96 10.18
CA PRO A 96 -15.03 -11.51 9.69
C PRO A 96 -14.92 -11.94 8.22
N ASN A 97 -15.55 -13.07 7.87
CA ASN A 97 -15.59 -13.55 6.49
C ASN A 97 -16.23 -12.48 5.56
N PRO A 98 -15.50 -11.97 4.55
CA PRO A 98 -15.97 -10.87 3.73
C PRO A 98 -17.17 -11.19 2.85
N ILE A 99 -17.45 -12.47 2.60
CA ILE A 99 -18.58 -12.93 1.78
C ILE A 99 -19.81 -13.35 2.58
N ASP A 100 -19.80 -13.17 3.91
CA ASP A 100 -21.02 -13.33 4.71
C ASP A 100 -22.06 -12.25 4.35
N ASP A 101 -23.35 -12.61 4.31
CA ASP A 101 -24.45 -11.70 3.93
C ASP A 101 -24.42 -10.34 4.66
N LYS A 102 -24.07 -10.36 5.95
CA LYS A 102 -23.94 -9.17 6.80
C LYS A 102 -22.76 -8.25 6.43
N ASN A 103 -21.76 -8.79 5.76
CA ASN A 103 -20.52 -8.09 5.36
C ASN A 103 -20.55 -7.67 3.88
N LEU A 104 -21.49 -8.19 3.08
CA LEU A 104 -21.62 -7.91 1.64
C LEU A 104 -21.78 -6.43 1.29
N LEU A 105 -22.21 -5.57 2.21
CA LEU A 105 -22.37 -4.13 1.99
C LEU A 105 -21.38 -3.25 2.77
N ARG A 106 -20.43 -3.83 3.51
CA ARG A 106 -19.44 -3.04 4.26
C ARG A 106 -18.44 -2.37 3.31
N GLU A 107 -18.21 -1.08 3.44
CA GLU A 107 -17.22 -0.40 2.58
C GLU A 107 -15.77 -0.69 3.01
N VAL A 108 -15.56 -1.21 4.22
CA VAL A 108 -14.24 -1.47 4.81
C VAL A 108 -14.17 -2.82 5.54
N GLY A 109 -12.96 -3.38 5.64
CA GLY A 109 -12.69 -4.61 6.40
C GLY A 109 -13.16 -5.89 5.71
N ARG A 110 -12.94 -5.99 4.39
CA ARG A 110 -13.28 -7.19 3.58
C ARG A 110 -12.07 -8.09 3.28
N GLY A 111 -10.97 -7.86 3.97
CA GLY A 111 -9.65 -8.42 3.70
C GLY A 111 -8.63 -7.56 4.39
#